data_AF-A0AAW2ET06-F1
#
_entry.id   AF-A0AAW2ET06-F1
#
_cell.length_a   1.000
_cell.length_b   1.000
_cell.length_c   1.000
_cell.angle_alpha   90.00
_cell.angle_beta   90.00
_cell.angle_gamma   90.00
#
_symmetry.space_group_name_H-M   'P 1'
#
loop_
_entity.id
_entity.type
_entity.pdbx_description
1 polymer ?
#
loop_
_entity_poly.entity_id
_entity_poly.type
_entity_poly.pdbx_seq_one_letter_code
_entity_poly.pdbx_strand_id
1 'polypeptide(L)'
;MVMDIMKFFFLYVLVLFAFSCGLNQLLWYYADMEKKQCPSAMPFSANVSTTNADPNACTVWRRFANLFETIQTLFWAVFGLVDLDSFELDGIKVFTRFWGMLMFGTYSVINIVVLLNLLIAMMNHSYQLISERADIEWKFARSKL
;
A
#
# COMPACT_ATOMS: atom_id res chain seq x y z
N MET A 1 5.95 9.40 -23.32
CA MET A 1 4.89 9.21 -22.31
C MET A 1 4.96 7.85 -21.63
N VAL A 2 4.68 6.71 -22.29
CA VAL A 2 4.68 5.39 -21.61
C VAL A 2 6.04 5.03 -20.99
N MET A 3 7.15 5.30 -21.69
CA MET A 3 8.50 5.07 -21.14
C MET A 3 8.79 5.93 -19.90
N ASP A 4 8.24 7.14 -19.83
CA ASP A 4 8.43 8.05 -18.70
C ASP A 4 7.61 7.56 -17.49
N ILE A 5 6.38 7.11 -17.74
CA ILE A 5 5.51 6.47 -16.74
C ILE A 5 6.18 5.20 -16.18
N MET A 6 6.79 4.35 -17.02
CA MET A 6 7.47 3.14 -16.55
C MET A 6 8.66 3.43 -15.64
N LYS A 7 9.44 4.49 -15.93
CA LYS A 7 10.55 4.94 -15.05
C LYS A 7 10.01 5.42 -13.70
N PHE A 8 8.91 6.15 -13.72
CA PHE A 8 8.26 6.62 -12.51
C PHE A 8 7.69 5.47 -11.68
N PHE A 9 7.06 4.50 -12.33
CA PHE A 9 6.51 3.31 -11.69
C PHE A 9 7.57 2.50 -10.95
N PHE A 10 8.79 2.42 -11.49
CA PHE A 10 9.91 1.76 -10.80
C PHE A 10 10.25 2.43 -9.46
N LEU A 11 10.29 3.77 -9.42
CA LEU A 11 10.48 4.53 -8.18
C LEU A 11 9.36 4.28 -7.18
N TYR A 12 8.11 4.26 -7.64
CA TYR A 12 6.95 3.96 -6.80
C TYR A 12 7.05 2.55 -6.18
N VAL A 13 7.39 1.52 -6.98
CA VAL A 13 7.54 0.14 -6.49
C VAL A 13 8.67 0.04 -5.45
N LEU A 14 9.77 0.77 -5.64
CA LEU A 14 10.87 0.79 -4.66
C LEU A 14 10.41 1.37 -3.32
N VAL A 15 9.70 2.51 -3.34
CA VAL A 15 9.14 3.13 -2.14
C VAL A 15 8.13 2.19 -1.47
N LEU A 16 7.21 1.61 -2.24
CA LEU A 16 6.22 0.65 -1.75
C LEU A 16 6.89 -0.53 -1.04
N PHE A 17 7.92 -1.11 -1.66
CA PHE A 17 8.66 -2.24 -1.08
C PHE A 17 9.40 -1.85 0.21
N ALA A 18 10.10 -0.72 0.23
CA ALA A 18 10.84 -0.25 1.39
C ALA A 18 9.93 -0.04 2.62
N PHE A 19 8.80 0.65 2.43
CA PHE A 19 7.82 0.87 3.50
C PHE A 19 7.10 -0.42 3.91
N SER A 20 6.82 -1.33 2.96
CA SER A 20 6.23 -2.62 3.27
C SER A 20 7.14 -3.47 4.15
N CYS A 21 8.44 -3.51 3.85
CA CYS A 21 9.42 -4.18 4.70
C CYS A 21 9.50 -3.56 6.09
N GLY A 22 9.51 -2.22 6.20
CA GLY A 22 9.56 -1.51 7.47
C GLY A 22 8.34 -1.79 8.36
N LEU A 23 7.13 -1.72 7.79
CA LEU A 23 5.88 -1.99 8.53
C LEU A 23 5.72 -3.47 8.87
N ASN A 24 6.04 -4.38 7.94
CA ASN A 24 6.00 -5.81 8.22
C ASN A 24 6.98 -6.16 9.36
N GLN A 25 8.20 -5.63 9.34
CA GLN A 25 9.16 -5.89 10.42
C GLN A 25 8.68 -5.39 11.79
N LEU A 26 7.95 -4.27 11.83
CA LEU A 26 7.43 -3.69 13.08
C LEU A 26 6.20 -4.44 13.61
N LEU A 27 5.29 -4.83 12.72
CA LEU A 27 3.94 -5.30 13.07
C LEU A 27 3.78 -6.82 13.01
N TRP A 28 4.66 -7.55 12.33
CA TRP A 28 4.54 -9.01 12.12
C TRP A 28 4.37 -9.79 13.44
N TYR A 29 5.12 -9.42 14.48
CA TYR A 29 5.03 -10.06 15.79
C TYR A 29 3.66 -9.87 16.45
N TYR A 30 3.10 -8.65 16.38
CA TYR A 30 1.80 -8.34 16.96
C TYR A 30 0.67 -8.96 16.16
N ALA A 31 0.79 -9.00 14.82
CA ALA A 31 -0.15 -9.68 13.95
C ALA A 31 -0.21 -11.19 14.22
N ASP A 32 0.90 -11.85 14.54
CA ASP A 32 0.89 -13.27 14.95
C ASP A 32 0.22 -13.50 16.32
N MET A 33 0.33 -12.54 17.24
CA MET A 33 -0.38 -12.63 18.53
C MET A 33 -1.89 -12.51 18.34
N GLU A 34 -2.35 -11.54 17.55
CA GLU A 34 -3.77 -11.30 17.27
C GLU A 34 -4.40 -12.46 16.47
N LYS A 35 -3.63 -13.12 15.60
CA LYS A 35 -4.04 -14.34 14.89
C LYS A 35 -4.57 -15.44 15.82
N LYS A 36 -4.04 -15.55 17.04
CA LYS A 36 -4.44 -16.60 18.00
C LYS A 36 -5.81 -16.35 18.63
N GLN A 37 -6.27 -15.10 18.61
CA GLN A 37 -7.60 -14.70 19.08
C GLN A 37 -8.67 -14.85 18.00
N CYS A 38 -8.27 -15.12 16.76
CA CYS A 38 -9.19 -15.33 15.67
C CYS A 38 -9.84 -16.72 15.71
N PRO A 39 -11.17 -16.81 15.93
CA PRO A 39 -11.85 -18.10 16.07
C PRO A 39 -11.78 -18.96 14.79
N SER A 40 -11.60 -18.34 13.62
CA SER A 40 -11.54 -19.00 12.31
C SER A 40 -10.19 -19.68 12.00
N ALA A 41 -9.15 -19.48 12.82
CA ALA A 41 -7.82 -20.04 12.61
C ALA A 41 -7.57 -21.37 13.36
N MET A 42 -8.51 -21.78 14.24
CA MET A 42 -8.43 -23.08 14.92
C MET A 42 -9.28 -24.15 14.18
N PRO A 43 -8.72 -25.35 13.92
CA PRO A 43 -9.42 -26.44 13.22
C PRO A 43 -10.50 -27.13 14.08
N PHE A 44 -10.70 -26.70 15.32
CA PHE A 44 -11.69 -27.28 16.22
C PHE A 44 -12.59 -26.17 16.74
N SER A 45 -13.90 -26.32 16.53
CA SER A 45 -14.92 -25.47 17.15
C SER A 45 -14.85 -25.68 18.66
N ALA A 46 -13.97 -24.96 19.34
CA ALA A 46 -14.14 -24.74 20.76
C ALA A 46 -15.43 -23.93 20.90
N ASN A 47 -16.39 -24.47 21.67
CA ASN A 47 -17.53 -23.72 22.21
C ASN A 47 -16.98 -22.59 23.10
N VAL A 48 -16.41 -21.56 22.49
CA VAL A 48 -16.10 -20.31 23.16
C VAL A 48 -17.38 -19.50 23.04
N SER A 49 -18.05 -19.31 24.17
CA SER A 49 -19.20 -18.43 24.30
C SER A 49 -18.87 -17.09 23.67
N THR A 50 -19.46 -16.85 22.51
CA THR A 50 -19.43 -15.61 21.74
C THR A 50 -19.95 -14.47 22.59
N THR A 51 -19.06 -13.61 23.06
CA THR A 51 -19.44 -12.21 23.33
C THR A 51 -18.50 -11.20 22.71
N ASN A 52 -17.22 -11.49 22.47
CA ASN A 52 -16.25 -10.47 22.05
C ASN A 52 -15.28 -10.95 20.94
N ALA A 53 -15.76 -11.66 19.92
CA ALA A 53 -14.94 -11.95 18.75
C ALA A 53 -15.24 -10.89 17.68
N ASP A 54 -14.44 -9.82 17.65
CA ASP A 54 -14.58 -8.81 16.60
C ASP A 54 -14.28 -9.48 15.23
N PRO A 55 -15.24 -9.53 14.30
CA PRO A 55 -15.03 -10.12 12.98
C PRO A 55 -13.92 -9.40 12.19
N ASN A 56 -13.58 -8.18 12.61
CA ASN A 56 -12.53 -7.35 12.03
C ASN A 56 -11.12 -7.84 12.39
N ALA A 57 -10.90 -8.48 13.55
CA ALA A 57 -9.58 -8.99 13.96
C ALA A 57 -9.01 -10.00 12.95
N CYS A 58 -9.89 -10.79 12.31
CA CYS A 58 -9.50 -11.75 11.26
C CYS A 58 -9.09 -11.10 9.94
N THR A 59 -9.51 -9.86 9.73
CA THR A 59 -9.09 -9.09 8.56
C THR A 59 -7.84 -8.26 8.85
N VAL A 60 -7.69 -7.75 10.09
CA VAL A 60 -6.60 -6.86 10.51
C VAL A 60 -5.27 -7.61 10.61
N TRP A 61 -5.22 -8.77 11.30
CA TRP A 61 -3.98 -9.56 11.39
C TRP A 61 -3.43 -9.91 10.00
N ARG A 62 -4.32 -10.27 9.06
CA ARG A 62 -3.91 -10.75 7.73
C ARG A 62 -3.16 -9.68 6.93
N ARG A 63 -3.44 -8.39 7.19
CA ARG A 63 -2.82 -7.25 6.50
C ARG A 63 -1.32 -7.14 6.73
N PHE A 64 -0.84 -7.54 7.92
CA PHE A 64 0.58 -7.46 8.31
C PHE A 64 1.21 -8.83 8.58
N ALA A 65 0.52 -9.92 8.25
CA ALA A 65 1.00 -11.28 8.48
C ALA A 65 2.17 -11.66 7.57
N ASN A 66 2.17 -11.15 6.34
CA ASN A 66 3.18 -11.42 5.33
C ASN A 66 3.57 -10.12 4.62
N LEU A 67 4.79 -10.09 4.10
CA LEU A 67 5.27 -8.97 3.28
C LEU A 67 4.35 -8.70 2.08
N PHE A 68 3.87 -9.76 1.42
CA PHE A 68 2.98 -9.62 0.27
C PHE A 68 1.64 -8.97 0.61
N GLU A 69 1.02 -9.37 1.73
CA GLU A 69 -0.22 -8.75 2.23
C GLU A 69 0.03 -7.30 2.65
N THR A 70 1.20 -7.02 3.22
CA THR A 70 1.61 -5.65 3.57
C THR A 70 1.76 -4.77 2.30
N ILE A 71 2.35 -5.31 1.24
CA ILE A 71 2.43 -4.61 -0.07
C ILE A 71 1.03 -4.34 -0.63
N GLN A 72 0.14 -5.33 -0.60
CA GLN A 72 -1.23 -5.18 -1.09
C GLN A 72 -2.00 -4.12 -0.29
N THR A 73 -1.83 -4.09 1.03
CA THR A 73 -2.52 -3.14 1.89
C THR A 73 -2.01 -1.72 1.68
N LEU A 74 -0.69 -1.52 1.56
CA LEU A 74 -0.13 -0.22 1.22
C LEU A 74 -0.57 0.25 -0.17
N PHE A 75 -0.66 -0.66 -1.15
CA PHE A 75 -1.21 -0.33 -2.47
C PHE A 75 -2.65 0.19 -2.38
N TRP A 76 -3.53 -0.47 -1.62
CA TRP A 76 -4.90 0.00 -1.41
C TRP A 76 -4.98 1.28 -0.58
N ALA A 77 -3.99 1.53 0.29
CA ALA A 77 -3.91 2.76 1.07
C ALA A 77 -3.74 4.01 0.20
N VAL A 78 -3.12 3.91 -0.98
CA VAL A 78 -3.02 5.04 -1.94
C VAL A 78 -4.39 5.53 -2.38
N PHE A 79 -5.39 4.65 -2.43
CA PHE A 79 -6.78 5.00 -2.76
C PHE A 79 -7.61 5.42 -1.53
N GLY A 80 -7.02 5.44 -0.34
CA GLY A 80 -7.73 5.75 0.90
C GLY A 80 -8.64 4.62 1.40
N LEU A 81 -8.42 3.37 0.98
CA LEU A 81 -9.22 2.20 1.39
C LEU A 81 -8.70 1.51 2.67
N VAL A 82 -7.71 2.10 3.34
CA VAL A 82 -7.11 1.57 4.57
C VAL A 82 -7.32 2.55 5.71
N ASP A 83 -8.10 2.12 6.69
CA ASP A 83 -8.40 2.89 7.90
C ASP A 83 -7.29 2.78 8.95
N LEU A 84 -7.16 3.84 9.76
CA LEU A 84 -6.20 3.93 10.87
C LEU A 84 -6.48 2.90 11.98
N ASP A 85 -7.72 2.43 12.10
CA ASP A 85 -8.13 1.39 13.06
C ASP A 85 -7.43 0.05 12.77
N SER A 86 -6.91 -0.15 11.55
CA SER A 86 -6.11 -1.32 11.19
C SER A 86 -4.79 -1.42 11.95
N PHE A 87 -4.35 -0.35 12.63
CA PHE A 87 -3.14 -0.32 13.46
C PHE A 87 -3.42 -0.55 14.95
N GLU A 88 -4.68 -0.70 15.34
CA GLU A 88 -5.08 -1.04 16.71
C GLU A 88 -5.04 -2.56 16.91
N LEU A 89 -3.82 -3.10 16.98
CA LEU A 89 -3.60 -4.52 17.27
C LEU A 89 -3.62 -4.80 18.78
N ASP A 90 -4.09 -5.99 19.17
CA ASP A 90 -4.12 -6.37 20.58
C ASP A 90 -2.70 -6.55 21.16
N GLY A 91 -2.48 -6.01 22.35
CA GLY A 91 -1.18 -6.01 23.02
C GLY A 91 -0.14 -5.00 22.47
N ILE A 92 -0.52 -4.11 21.53
CA ILE A 92 0.41 -3.09 21.04
C ILE A 92 0.66 -2.01 22.10
N LYS A 93 1.94 -1.74 22.38
CA LYS A 93 2.33 -0.62 23.25
C LYS A 93 2.18 0.69 22.49
N VAL A 94 1.83 1.76 23.21
CA VAL A 94 1.68 3.13 22.67
C VAL A 94 2.90 3.57 21.84
N PHE A 95 4.10 3.18 22.25
CA PHE A 95 5.34 3.49 21.51
C PHE A 95 5.37 2.86 20.10
N THR A 96 5.12 1.55 19.99
CA THR A 96 5.11 0.85 18.70
C THR A 96 3.97 1.35 17.82
N ARG A 97 2.80 1.60 18.42
CA ARG A 97 1.64 2.18 17.72
C ARG A 97 1.99 3.53 17.09
N PHE A 98 2.66 4.42 17.84
CA PHE A 98 3.08 5.73 17.33
C PHE A 98 4.00 5.59 16.11
N TRP A 99 5.01 4.72 16.18
CA TRP A 99 5.92 4.51 15.05
C TRP A 99 5.25 3.85 13.84
N GLY A 100 4.30 2.93 14.05
CA GLY A 100 3.51 2.34 12.96
C GLY A 100 2.65 3.39 12.24
N MET A 101 1.92 4.21 13.00
CA MET A 101 1.12 5.32 12.44
C MET A 101 2.00 6.37 11.76
N LEU A 102 3.18 6.67 12.30
CA LEU A 102 4.12 7.63 11.71
C LEU A 102 4.73 7.10 10.40
N MET A 103 5.11 5.82 10.34
CA MET A 103 5.58 5.18 9.10
C MET A 103 4.48 5.15 8.03
N PHE A 104 3.24 4.83 8.41
CA PHE A 104 2.11 4.88 7.49
C PHE A 104 1.79 6.32 7.03
N GLY A 105 1.80 7.29 7.93
CA GLY A 105 1.55 8.70 7.59
C GLY A 105 2.61 9.25 6.63
N THR A 106 3.89 8.97 6.90
CA THR A 106 4.98 9.39 6.00
C THR A 106 4.91 8.70 4.64
N TYR A 107 4.55 7.40 4.60
CA TYR A 107 4.26 6.70 3.35
C TYR A 107 3.17 7.39 2.54
N SER A 108 2.05 7.75 3.17
CA SER A 108 0.92 8.41 2.49
C SER A 108 1.28 9.80 1.97
N VAL A 109 2.05 10.59 2.74
CA VAL A 109 2.54 11.90 2.28
C VAL A 109 3.47 11.74 1.08
N ILE A 110 4.43 10.82 1.14
CA ILE A 110 5.36 10.60 0.02
C ILE A 110 4.62 10.11 -1.22
N ASN A 111 3.70 9.16 -1.10
CA ASN A 111 3.00 8.60 -2.26
C ASN A 111 1.96 9.54 -2.86
N ILE A 112 1.07 10.09 -2.02
CA ILE A 112 -0.07 10.86 -2.50
C ILE A 112 0.33 12.29 -2.80
N VAL A 113 1.16 12.93 -1.96
CA VAL A 113 1.50 14.35 -2.12
C VAL A 113 2.73 14.53 -3.01
N VAL A 114 3.79 13.75 -2.80
CA VAL A 114 5.05 13.97 -3.54
C VAL A 114 5.03 13.23 -4.87
N LEU A 115 4.89 11.90 -4.85
CA LEU A 115 4.99 11.07 -6.04
C LEU A 115 3.88 11.37 -7.04
N LEU A 116 2.60 11.44 -6.63
CA LEU A 116 1.50 11.75 -7.54
C LEU A 116 1.71 13.09 -8.26
N ASN A 117 2.10 14.14 -7.53
CA ASN A 117 2.36 15.45 -8.12
C ASN A 117 3.57 15.46 -9.07
N LEU A 118 4.62 14.72 -8.74
CA LEU A 118 5.77 14.55 -9.64
C LEU A 118 5.41 13.76 -10.91
N LEU A 119 4.53 12.76 -10.81
CA LEU A 119 4.03 12.02 -11.97
C LEU A 119 3.25 12.94 -12.90
N ILE A 120 2.33 13.75 -12.35
CA ILE A 120 1.56 14.73 -13.13
C ILE A 120 2.51 15.72 -13.82
N ALA A 121 3.51 16.24 -13.09
CA ALA A 121 4.48 17.18 -13.65
C ALA A 121 5.27 16.57 -14.82
N MET A 122 5.79 15.34 -14.64
CA MET A 122 6.53 14.62 -15.68
C MET A 122 5.64 14.30 -16.89
N MET A 123 4.40 13.88 -16.67
CA MET A 123 3.43 13.61 -17.73
C MET A 123 3.13 14.88 -18.52
N ASN A 124 2.87 16.00 -17.86
CA ASN A 124 2.58 17.28 -18.51
C ASN A 124 3.75 17.74 -19.39
N HIS A 125 4.98 17.68 -18.87
CA HIS A 125 6.18 18.00 -19.66
C HIS A 125 6.36 17.06 -20.86
N SER A 126 6.19 15.74 -20.66
CA SER A 126 6.29 14.77 -21.76
C SER A 126 5.21 14.98 -22.82
N TYR A 127 4.01 15.40 -22.42
CA TYR A 127 2.90 15.67 -23.31
C TYR A 127 3.15 16.91 -24.17
N GLN A 128 3.65 18.00 -23.58
CA GLN A 128 4.02 19.21 -24.32
C GLN A 128 5.03 18.89 -25.43
N LEU A 129 6.05 18.10 -25.12
CA LEU A 129 7.12 17.75 -26.06
C LEU A 129 6.62 16.85 -27.21
N ILE A 130 5.66 15.96 -26.94
CA ILE A 130 5.03 15.11 -27.96
C ILE A 130 4.05 15.91 -28.82
N SER A 131 3.29 16.84 -28.23
CA SER A 131 2.30 17.65 -28.94
C SER A 131 2.92 18.49 -30.05
N GLU A 132 4.14 19.00 -29.85
CA GLU A 132 4.85 19.77 -30.88
C GLU A 132 5.21 18.95 -32.13
N ARG A 133 5.34 17.62 -32.00
CA ARG A 133 5.76 16.71 -33.08
C ARG A 133 4.66 15.76 -33.57
N ALA A 134 3.48 15.83 -32.96
CA ALA A 134 2.39 14.89 -33.16
C ALA A 134 1.94 14.77 -34.62
N ASP A 135 1.85 15.88 -35.36
CA ASP A 135 1.44 15.88 -36.77
C ASP A 135 2.44 15.17 -37.68
N ILE A 136 3.74 15.29 -37.38
CA ILE A 136 4.81 14.65 -38.17
C ILE A 136 4.81 13.15 -37.89
N GLU A 137 4.75 12.76 -36.61
CA GLU A 137 4.74 11.35 -36.21
C GLU A 137 3.48 10.63 -36.72
N TRP A 138 2.31 11.27 -36.66
CA TRP A 138 1.06 10.70 -37.19
C TRP A 138 1.11 10.49 -38.71
N LYS A 139 1.60 11.48 -39.47
CA LYS A 139 1.75 11.35 -40.93
C LYS A 139 2.76 10.26 -41.29
N PHE A 140 3.86 10.17 -40.55
CA PHE A 140 4.86 9.11 -40.75
C PHE A 140 4.27 7.71 -40.46
N ALA A 141 3.58 7.53 -39.33
CA ALA A 141 2.93 6.26 -38.99
C ALA A 141 1.86 5.88 -40.03
N ARG A 142 1.08 6.84 -40.51
CA ARG A 142 0.08 6.64 -41.57
C ARG A 142 0.70 6.26 -42.91
N SER A 143 1.88 6.78 -43.26
CA SER A 143 2.61 6.39 -44.49
C SER A 143 3.25 5.00 -44.41
N LYS A 144 3.38 4.45 -43.19
CA LYS A 144 3.90 3.12 -42.93
C LYS A 144 2.83 2.02 -42.88
N LEU A 145 1.55 2.43 -42.83
CA LEU A 145 0.37 1.58 -43.00
C LEU A 145 0.13 1.30 -44.49
#